data_AF-A0A2G8RLZ6-F1
#
_entry.id   AF-A0A2G8RLZ6-F1
#
_cell.length_a   1.000
_cell.length_b   1.000
_cell.length_c   1.000
_cell.angle_alpha   90.00
_cell.angle_beta   90.00
_cell.angle_gamma   90.00
#
_symmetry.space_group_name_H-M   'P 1'
#
loop_
_entity.id
_entity.type
_entity.pdbx_description
1 polymer ?
#
loop_
_entity_poly.entity_id
_entity_poly.type
_entity_poly.pdbx_seq_one_letter_code
_entity_poly.pdbx_strand_id
1 'polypeptide(L)'
;MSLRRSGLQKEVLSLYRRALRMANAKPPAVQGKFRLFVRYTFKTQAAAVSPRDIAAIEHMLRRGRRQLEMYEDLKVRDCFVSTEMLHWAAQNPGRAGRPYAGSPDSGLGRTS
;
A
#
# COMPACT_ATOMS: atom_id res chain seq x y z
N MET A 1 22.60 -1.72 4.21
CA MET A 1 22.62 -0.29 4.59
C MET A 1 21.20 0.21 4.81
N SER A 2 20.87 0.68 6.02
CA SER A 2 19.57 1.33 6.28
C SER A 2 19.62 2.75 5.73
N LEU A 3 18.91 3.01 4.63
CA LEU A 3 18.76 4.36 4.10
C LEU A 3 18.04 5.22 5.13
N ARG A 4 18.73 6.22 5.69
CA ARG A 4 18.15 7.16 6.66
C ARG A 4 17.09 8.00 5.95
N ARG A 5 15.81 7.74 6.27
CA ARG A 5 14.67 8.46 5.69
C ARG A 5 14.55 9.85 6.29
N SER A 6 14.22 10.84 5.46
CA SER A 6 13.89 12.19 5.92
C SER A 6 12.64 12.18 6.82
N GLY A 7 12.42 13.24 7.61
CA GLY A 7 11.22 13.38 8.45
C GLY A 7 9.94 13.21 7.63
N LEU A 8 9.84 13.93 6.51
CA LEU A 8 8.70 13.86 5.60
C LEU A 8 8.47 12.44 5.03
N GLN A 9 9.53 11.75 4.62
CA GLN A 9 9.42 10.36 4.15
C GLN A 9 8.90 9.43 5.25
N LYS A 10 9.31 9.63 6.52
CA LYS A 10 8.77 8.87 7.65
C LYS A 10 7.29 9.14 7.85
N GLU A 11 6.84 10.39 7.70
CA GLU A 11 5.43 10.75 7.80
C GLU A 11 4.58 10.10 6.71
N VAL A 12 5.03 10.14 5.45
CA VAL A 12 4.35 9.46 4.33
C VAL A 12 4.21 7.96 4.61
N LEU A 13 5.28 7.31 5.06
CA LEU A 13 5.24 5.88 5.40
C LEU A 13 4.40 5.58 6.64
N SER A 14 4.36 6.49 7.62
CA SER A 14 3.50 6.35 8.79
C SER A 14 2.03 6.39 8.38
N LEU A 15 1.65 7.37 7.55
CA LEU A 15 0.30 7.50 7.01
C LEU A 15 -0.10 6.27 6.19
N TYR A 16 0.80 5.78 5.32
CA TYR A 16 0.55 4.57 4.53
C TYR A 16 0.28 3.34 5.42
N ARG A 17 1.11 3.13 6.45
CA ARG A 17 0.91 2.00 7.39
C ARG A 17 -0.39 2.14 8.19
N ARG A 18 -0.76 3.36 8.61
CA ARG A 18 -2.03 3.62 9.29
C ARG A 18 -3.21 3.29 8.36
N ALA A 19 -3.15 3.70 7.10
CA ALA A 19 -4.18 3.39 6.10
C ALA A 19 -4.35 1.87 5.86
N LEU A 20 -3.25 1.12 5.83
CA LEU A 20 -3.32 -0.35 5.74
C LEU A 20 -3.92 -1.00 7.00
N ARG A 21 -3.62 -0.46 8.19
CA ARG A 21 -4.24 -0.94 9.45
C ARG A 21 -5.74 -0.65 9.46
N MET A 22 -6.16 0.53 9.02
CA MET A 22 -7.58 0.86 8.84
C MET A 22 -8.25 -0.14 7.90
N ALA A 23 -7.64 -0.44 6.74
CA ALA A 23 -8.18 -1.43 5.81
C ALA A 23 -8.33 -2.83 6.44
N ASN A 24 -7.42 -3.22 7.33
CA ASN A 24 -7.50 -4.50 8.06
C ASN A 24 -8.58 -4.52 9.15
N ALA A 25 -8.97 -3.35 9.67
CA ALA A 25 -10.04 -3.24 10.67
C ALA A 25 -11.45 -3.32 10.05
N LYS A 26 -11.57 -3.23 8.70
CA LYS A 26 -12.84 -3.36 7.99
C LYS A 26 -13.29 -4.83 7.89
N PRO A 27 -14.59 -5.11 7.65
CA PRO A 27 -15.08 -6.47 7.47
C PRO A 27 -14.33 -7.22 6.35
N PRO A 28 -14.04 -8.53 6.50
CA PRO A 28 -13.21 -9.30 5.56
C PRO A 28 -13.60 -9.15 4.07
N ALA A 29 -14.91 -9.12 3.79
CA ALA A 29 -15.45 -8.99 2.44
C ALA A 29 -15.02 -7.70 1.71
N VAL A 30 -14.74 -6.61 2.43
CA VAL A 30 -14.38 -5.31 1.84
C VAL A 30 -12.91 -4.94 2.02
N GLN A 31 -12.15 -5.64 2.86
CA GLN A 31 -10.74 -5.34 3.12
C GLN A 31 -9.91 -5.30 1.83
N GLY A 32 -10.19 -6.18 0.87
CA GLY A 32 -9.53 -6.23 -0.42
C GLY A 32 -9.66 -4.92 -1.20
N LYS A 33 -10.87 -4.36 -1.23
CA LYS A 33 -11.16 -3.07 -1.88
C LYS A 33 -10.37 -1.94 -1.24
N PHE A 34 -10.42 -1.82 0.09
CA PHE A 34 -9.68 -0.78 0.82
C PHE A 34 -8.16 -0.89 0.65
N ARG A 35 -7.61 -2.11 0.71
CA ARG A 35 -6.18 -2.34 0.48
C ARG A 35 -5.78 -1.95 -0.94
N LEU A 36 -6.58 -2.29 -1.94
CA LEU A 36 -6.33 -1.90 -3.33
C LEU A 36 -6.37 -0.39 -3.48
N PHE A 37 -7.43 0.25 -2.99
CA PHE A 37 -7.57 1.71 -3.01
C PHE A 37 -6.34 2.40 -2.41
N VAL A 38 -5.96 2.03 -1.18
CA VAL A 38 -4.78 2.60 -0.50
C VAL A 38 -3.50 2.36 -1.31
N ARG A 39 -3.27 1.14 -1.81
CA ARG A 39 -2.05 0.85 -2.59
C ARG A 39 -1.99 1.66 -3.88
N TYR A 40 -3.08 1.70 -4.63
CA TYR A 40 -3.19 2.45 -5.89
C TYR A 40 -2.94 3.93 -5.62
N THR A 41 -3.67 4.56 -4.69
CA THR A 41 -3.54 6.00 -4.41
C THR A 41 -2.12 6.39 -4.05
N PHE A 42 -1.47 5.68 -3.13
CA PHE A 42 -0.10 6.02 -2.73
C PHE A 42 0.91 5.80 -3.86
N LYS A 43 0.73 4.78 -4.70
CA LYS A 43 1.62 4.49 -5.82
C LYS A 43 1.48 5.51 -6.94
N THR A 44 0.25 5.83 -7.33
CA THR A 44 -0.04 6.83 -8.36
C THR A 44 0.47 8.21 -7.94
N GLN A 45 0.20 8.64 -6.70
CA GLN A 45 0.68 9.94 -6.21
C GLN A 45 2.21 9.99 -6.09
N ALA A 46 2.85 8.91 -5.62
CA ALA A 46 4.31 8.85 -5.55
C ALA A 46 5.00 8.89 -6.92
N ALA A 47 4.32 8.44 -7.98
CA ALA A 47 4.81 8.53 -9.36
C ALA A 47 4.56 9.92 -9.98
N ALA A 48 3.47 10.60 -9.59
CA ALA A 48 3.07 11.89 -10.14
C ALA A 48 3.80 13.09 -9.52
N VAL A 49 4.29 12.97 -8.27
CA VAL A 49 4.90 14.08 -7.54
C VAL A 49 6.41 13.95 -7.45
N SER A 50 7.11 15.04 -7.79
CA SER A 50 8.56 15.13 -7.61
C SER A 50 8.92 15.05 -6.12
N PRO A 51 9.91 14.23 -5.71
CA PRO A 51 10.40 14.20 -4.34
C PRO A 51 10.94 15.55 -3.82
N ARG A 52 11.21 16.51 -4.72
CA ARG A 52 11.68 17.87 -4.40
C ARG A 52 10.52 18.84 -4.11
N ASP A 53 9.30 18.51 -4.51
CA ASP A 53 8.13 19.35 -4.27
C ASP A 53 7.56 19.09 -2.87
N ILE A 54 8.25 19.65 -1.88
CA ILE A 54 7.92 19.45 -0.46
C ILE A 54 6.52 19.99 -0.15
N ALA A 55 6.15 21.15 -0.69
CA ALA A 55 4.85 21.77 -0.45
C ALA A 55 3.68 20.91 -0.96
N ALA A 56 3.81 20.32 -2.15
CA ALA A 56 2.82 19.38 -2.68
C ALA A 56 2.71 18.13 -1.81
N ILE A 57 3.84 17.53 -1.40
CA ILE A 57 3.84 16.33 -0.55
C ILE A 57 3.16 16.62 0.79
N GLU A 58 3.44 17.75 1.42
CA GLU A 58 2.78 18.15 2.66
C GLU A 58 1.27 18.38 2.49
N HIS A 59 0.87 19.03 1.38
CA HIS A 59 -0.55 19.21 1.08
C HIS A 59 -1.25 17.85 0.95
N MET A 60 -0.64 16.90 0.24
CA MET A 60 -1.16 15.54 0.11
C MET A 60 -1.20 14.78 1.42
N LEU A 61 -0.20 14.95 2.30
CA LEU A 61 -0.21 14.40 3.66
C LEU A 61 -1.39 14.93 4.47
N ARG A 62 -1.61 16.25 4.45
CA ARG A 62 -2.74 16.88 5.16
C ARG A 62 -4.09 16.41 4.62
N ARG A 63 -4.22 16.27 3.30
CA ARG A 63 -5.44 15.74 2.66
C ARG A 63 -5.65 14.27 3.01
N GLY A 64 -4.61 13.45 2.91
CA GLY A 64 -4.67 12.02 3.18
C GLY A 64 -5.00 11.68 4.63
N ARG A 65 -4.50 12.48 5.61
CA ARG A 65 -4.87 12.34 7.03
C ARG A 65 -6.37 12.54 7.24
N ARG A 66 -6.93 13.63 6.71
CA ARG A 66 -8.38 13.91 6.79
C ARG A 66 -9.22 12.81 6.15
N GLN A 67 -8.80 12.34 4.98
CA GLN A 67 -9.49 11.25 4.28
C GLN A 67 -9.42 9.93 5.07
N LEU A 68 -8.29 9.64 5.71
CA LEU A 68 -8.13 8.46 6.53
C LEU A 68 -8.97 8.51 7.80
N GLU A 69 -9.07 9.65 8.48
CA GLU A 69 -9.94 9.84 9.64
C GLU A 69 -11.40 9.52 9.30
N MET A 70 -11.88 9.97 8.14
CA MET A 70 -13.22 9.60 7.64
C MET A 70 -13.37 8.09 7.42
N TYR A 71 -12.37 7.44 6.82
CA TYR A 71 -12.43 5.99 6.59
C TYR A 71 -12.24 5.16 7.87
N GLU A 72 -11.67 5.71 8.94
CA GLU A 72 -11.56 5.01 10.23
C GLU A 72 -12.91 4.90 10.95
N ASP A 73 -13.90 5.73 10.61
CA ASP A 73 -15.27 5.59 11.12
C ASP A 73 -15.84 4.20 10.78
N LEU A 74 -16.36 3.51 11.80
CA LEU A 74 -16.98 2.19 11.71
C LEU A 74 -18.25 2.18 10.84
N LYS A 75 -18.87 3.34 10.65
CA LYS A 75 -20.02 3.52 9.76
C LYS A 75 -19.64 3.43 8.29
N VAL A 76 -18.38 3.70 7.93
CA VAL A 76 -17.91 3.58 6.55
C VAL A 76 -17.51 2.13 6.29
N ARG A 77 -18.38 1.41 5.58
CA ARG A 77 -18.26 -0.04 5.37
C ARG A 77 -17.89 -0.45 3.96
N ASP A 78 -17.78 0.47 3.01
CA ASP A 78 -17.33 0.16 1.65
C ASP A 78 -16.52 1.32 1.06
N CYS A 79 -15.74 1.02 0.02
CA CYS A 79 -15.10 2.01 -0.82
C CYS A 79 -15.24 1.62 -2.29
N PHE A 80 -15.43 2.62 -3.14
CA PHE A 80 -15.47 2.41 -4.57
C PHE A 80 -14.08 2.05 -5.10
N VAL A 81 -14.02 1.04 -5.97
CA VAL A 81 -12.83 0.62 -6.71
C VAL A 81 -13.18 0.69 -8.18
N SER A 82 -12.45 1.50 -8.95
CA SER A 82 -12.69 1.64 -10.38
C SER A 82 -12.10 0.46 -11.16
N THR A 83 -12.57 0.26 -12.38
CA THR A 83 -12.00 -0.71 -13.35
C THR A 83 -10.49 -0.48 -13.55
N GLU A 84 -10.07 0.77 -13.60
CA GLU A 84 -8.65 1.13 -13.70
C GLU A 84 -7.84 0.59 -12.51
N MET A 85 -8.36 0.70 -11.28
CA MET A 85 -7.69 0.16 -10.10
C MET A 85 -7.56 -1.37 -10.16
N LEU A 86 -8.58 -2.06 -10.67
CA LEU A 86 -8.54 -3.52 -10.86
C LEU A 86 -7.48 -3.91 -11.89
N HIS A 87 -7.42 -3.22 -13.02
CA HIS A 87 -6.39 -3.44 -14.05
C HIS A 87 -4.99 -3.16 -13.51
N TRP A 88 -4.83 -2.07 -12.76
CA TRP A 88 -3.58 -1.74 -12.08
C TRP A 88 -3.16 -2.86 -11.10
N ALA A 89 -4.11 -3.42 -10.35
CA ALA A 89 -3.85 -4.52 -9.42
C ALA A 89 -3.34 -5.78 -10.12
N ALA A 90 -3.92 -6.12 -11.28
CA ALA A 90 -3.50 -7.27 -12.08
C ALA A 90 -2.05 -7.14 -12.57
N GLN A 91 -1.62 -5.92 -12.91
CA GLN A 91 -0.24 -5.63 -13.33
C GLN A 91 0.73 -5.48 -12.15
N ASN A 92 0.21 -5.19 -10.96
CA ASN A 92 0.98 -4.94 -9.73
C ASN A 92 0.55 -5.90 -8.60
N PRO A 93 0.63 -7.23 -8.82
CA PRO A 93 0.37 -8.16 -7.74
C PRO A 93 1.34 -7.82 -6.62
N GLY A 94 0.84 -7.65 -5.40
CA GLY A 94 1.69 -7.29 -4.27
C GLY A 94 2.75 -8.35 -4.00
N ARG A 95 3.41 -8.29 -2.84
CA ARG A 95 4.33 -9.36 -2.42
C ARG A 95 3.70 -10.77 -2.46
N ALA A 96 2.38 -10.88 -2.37
CA ALA A 96 1.63 -12.14 -2.43
C ALA A 96 1.60 -12.82 -3.81
N GLY A 97 1.95 -12.13 -4.91
CA GLY A 97 1.95 -12.72 -6.26
C GLY A 97 3.33 -12.86 -6.88
N ARG A 98 4.42 -12.70 -6.10
CA ARG A 98 5.72 -13.19 -6.56
C ARG A 98 5.72 -14.71 -6.42
N PRO A 99 5.94 -15.50 -7.49
CA PRO A 99 6.29 -16.90 -7.31
C PRO A 99 7.52 -16.93 -6.40
N TYR A 100 7.48 -17.81 -5.40
CA TYR A 100 8.55 -17.99 -4.44
C TYR A 100 9.84 -18.38 -5.18
N ALA A 101 10.67 -17.38 -5.50
CA ALA A 101 11.98 -17.58 -6.11
C ALA A 101 12.98 -17.79 -4.97
N GLY A 102 13.07 -19.00 -4.44
CA GLY A 102 14.06 -19.33 -3.42
C GLY A 102 13.83 -20.61 -2.61
N SER A 103 13.76 -21.78 -3.25
CA SER A 103 14.25 -23.01 -2.59
C SER A 103 15.61 -23.35 -3.19
N PRO A 104 16.73 -23.02 -2.53
CA PRO A 104 17.97 -23.75 -2.71
C PRO A 104 17.99 -24.86 -1.67
N ASP A 105 17.49 -26.04 -2.03
CA ASP A 105 18.05 -27.26 -1.43
C ASP A 105 18.45 -28.22 -2.54
N SER A 106 19.68 -27.99 -2.98
CA SER A 106 20.72 -28.99 -3.19
C SER A 106 20.27 -30.45 -3.10
N GLY A 107 20.50 -31.17 -4.20
CA GLY A 107 20.44 -32.62 -4.20
C GLY A 107 21.39 -33.22 -3.16
N LEU A 108 20.82 -34.07 -2.31
CA LEU A 108 21.45 -35.26 -1.76
C LEU A 108 20.67 -36.41 -2.42
N GLY A 109 21.26 -37.20 -3.31
CA GLY A 109 22.36 -38.08 -2.98
C GLY A 109 21.77 -39.47 -2.71
N ARG A 110 21.82 -40.32 -3.75
CA ARG A 110 21.97 -41.79 -3.70
C ARG A 110 21.79 -42.46 -2.33
N THR A 111 20.80 -43.35 -2.23
CA THR A 111 20.79 -44.69 -1.58
C THR A 111 19.41 -45.28 -1.92
N SER A 112 19.20 -46.49 -2.44
CA SER A 112 20.02 -47.69 -2.65
C SER A 112 19.48 -48.45 -3.87
#